data_AF-A0A430SFY8-F1
#
_entry.id   AF-A0A430SFY8-F1
#
_cell.length_a   1.000
_cell.length_b   1.000
_cell.length_c   1.000
_cell.angle_alpha   90.00
_cell.angle_beta   90.00
_cell.angle_gamma   90.00
#
_symmetry.space_group_name_H-M   'P 1'
#
loop_
_entity.id
_entity.type
_entity.pdbx_description
1 polymer ?
#
loop_
_entity_poly.entity_id
_entity_poly.type
_entity_poly.pdbx_seq_one_letter_code
_entity_poly.pdbx_strand_id
1 'polypeptide(L)'
;PRHATLLKALYRLPQEEEDLKALLTVLIWYATEGHGNARNGGIVISSANREELERVKAAYERISDGKGYIHVGSKRDSAWRLYLGAEAVRVLAEHHCGKGAAQKRLPDFLFTLPRPYLEYAWEELLKTDGSRRLSREQAKGSEAYQRLYGEFKTISPILAAQVGVLLSLLGHDYSVYLYPRPGKAPAYRIRYVSGEGKPGGRHKRYTHRLFRRPAQGEWVYDIACEGLHNFVCGVGSVVCHNTNEPEYRKLQANEYMEALRDRTIKIDVPYILRVSDEVKIYQRDFSKVRAKHIAPHTLEMAATWAVLTRLEPPKRAGLTLMQKLKLYDGKLLPGWTEEAVRELMAEAKREGLEGISPRYIQDKISNVLVTSEEPCINPFMVMNELEEGLKHHSLISDEKTRERYKALLQEVKAEYAEIVKNEVQRAIAADEEALNRLFHNYIDHVKAYVLGEKVKNPYTGAPEPPNERLMRSIEERIEIPESRKDDFRREIMNYIGALALEGRQFTYKDNERLRRALELKLFDDQKDTIRLSALVSGVVDPETQAKIDVVKARLIRDHGYCEHCASGVLEFAASIFARGER
;
A
#
# COMPACT_ATOMS: atom_id res chain seq x y z
N PRO A 1 36.08 -10.61 27.31
CA PRO A 1 37.21 -10.47 28.25
C PRO A 1 37.99 -11.77 28.52
N ARG A 2 37.37 -12.84 29.07
CA ARG A 2 38.06 -14.11 29.37
C ARG A 2 38.62 -14.85 28.14
N HIS A 3 37.93 -14.78 26.99
CA HIS A 3 38.43 -15.36 25.73
C HIS A 3 39.57 -14.57 25.10
N ALA A 4 39.61 -13.24 25.28
CA ALA A 4 40.69 -12.40 24.77
C ALA A 4 42.02 -12.64 25.51
N THR A 5 41.96 -12.99 26.80
CA THR A 5 43.15 -13.31 27.61
C THR A 5 43.71 -14.70 27.28
N LEU A 6 42.85 -15.70 27.04
CA LEU A 6 43.26 -17.03 26.54
C LEU A 6 43.81 -16.98 25.11
N LEU A 7 43.24 -16.13 24.25
CA LEU A 7 43.75 -15.91 22.90
C LEU A 7 45.16 -15.28 22.91
N LYS A 8 45.43 -14.29 23.77
CA LYS A 8 46.75 -13.65 23.85
C LYS A 8 47.86 -14.55 24.45
N ALA A 9 47.50 -15.58 25.22
CA ALA A 9 48.46 -16.48 25.83
C ALA A 9 48.89 -17.65 24.91
N LEU A 10 48.15 -17.90 23.83
CA LEU A 10 48.32 -19.07 22.94
C LEU A 10 48.41 -18.70 21.44
N TYR A 11 48.21 -17.42 21.08
CA TYR A 11 48.15 -16.96 19.70
C TYR A 11 48.83 -15.60 19.53
N ARG A 12 49.50 -15.44 18.38
CA ARG A 12 50.07 -14.15 17.95
C ARG A 12 48.98 -13.34 17.28
N LEU A 13 48.56 -12.24 17.93
CA LEU A 13 47.65 -11.29 17.30
C LEU A 13 48.33 -10.69 16.06
N PRO A 14 47.60 -10.49 14.94
CA PRO A 14 48.18 -9.86 13.76
C PRO A 14 48.78 -8.51 14.09
N GLN A 15 50.10 -8.38 13.93
CA GLN A 15 50.82 -7.11 14.14
C GLN A 15 51.33 -6.52 12.83
N GLU A 16 51.46 -7.37 11.80
CA GLU A 16 51.96 -7.01 10.48
C GLU A 16 50.99 -7.45 9.37
N GLU A 17 51.11 -6.86 8.18
CA GLU A 17 50.27 -7.17 7.00
C GLU A 17 50.20 -8.68 6.69
N GLU A 18 51.33 -9.38 6.82
CA GLU A 18 51.43 -10.81 6.53
C GLU A 18 50.68 -11.68 7.55
N ASP A 19 50.52 -11.22 8.79
CA ASP A 19 49.72 -11.95 9.79
C ASP A 19 48.23 -11.86 9.47
N LEU A 20 47.78 -10.70 9.00
CA LEU A 20 46.40 -10.51 8.58
C LEU A 20 46.07 -11.32 7.32
N LYS A 21 46.98 -11.34 6.33
CA LYS A 21 46.86 -12.22 5.16
C LYS A 21 46.80 -13.69 5.56
N ALA A 22 47.67 -14.13 6.48
CA ALA A 22 47.66 -15.50 6.99
C ALA A 22 46.35 -15.86 7.69
N LEU A 23 45.78 -14.95 8.49
CA LEU A 23 44.46 -15.12 9.10
C LEU A 23 43.36 -15.23 8.03
N LEU A 24 43.37 -14.36 7.02
CA LEU A 24 42.43 -14.41 5.91
C LEU A 24 42.51 -15.74 5.15
N THR A 25 43.72 -16.24 4.86
CA THR A 25 43.91 -17.56 4.25
C THR A 25 43.22 -18.64 5.07
N VAL A 26 43.48 -18.73 6.37
CA VAL A 26 42.90 -19.79 7.21
C VAL A 26 41.37 -19.69 7.26
N LEU A 27 40.82 -18.49 7.39
CA LEU A 27 39.36 -18.28 7.46
C LEU A 27 38.67 -18.55 6.12
N ILE A 28 39.24 -18.10 5.00
CA ILE A 28 38.67 -18.32 3.65
C ILE A 28 38.69 -19.81 3.32
N TRP A 29 39.83 -20.49 3.53
CA TRP A 29 39.93 -21.93 3.29
C TRP A 29 39.05 -22.74 4.22
N TYR A 30 38.81 -22.28 5.46
CA TYR A 30 37.77 -22.87 6.30
C TYR A 30 36.37 -22.63 5.73
N ALA A 31 36.08 -21.42 5.24
CA ALA A 31 34.77 -21.05 4.71
C ALA A 31 34.38 -21.85 3.47
N THR A 32 35.35 -22.24 2.65
CA THR A 32 35.13 -22.95 1.37
C THR A 32 35.35 -24.45 1.49
N GLU A 33 36.50 -24.88 1.99
CA GLU A 33 36.95 -26.28 1.96
C GLU A 33 37.00 -26.95 3.35
N GLY A 34 36.65 -26.21 4.41
CA GLY A 34 36.89 -26.63 5.78
C GLY A 34 35.66 -27.01 6.61
N HIS A 35 35.88 -27.83 7.61
CA HIS A 35 34.90 -28.17 8.65
C HIS A 35 35.57 -28.35 10.03
N GLY A 36 34.79 -28.21 11.09
CA GLY A 36 35.26 -28.47 12.45
C GLY A 36 35.53 -29.96 12.68
N ASN A 37 36.64 -30.29 13.33
CA ASN A 37 36.97 -31.64 13.77
C ASN A 37 36.43 -31.87 15.19
N ALA A 38 35.30 -32.58 15.29
CA ALA A 38 34.68 -32.88 16.59
C ALA A 38 35.56 -33.75 17.51
N ARG A 39 36.57 -34.48 16.99
CA ARG A 39 37.41 -35.40 17.78
C ARG A 39 38.65 -34.74 18.38
N ASN A 40 39.30 -33.82 17.65
CA ASN A 40 40.58 -33.24 18.05
C ASN A 40 40.48 -31.72 18.37
N GLY A 41 39.26 -31.17 18.42
CA GLY A 41 39.02 -29.76 18.75
C GLY A 41 39.38 -28.73 17.66
N GLY A 42 40.07 -29.12 16.60
CA GLY A 42 40.58 -28.25 15.53
C GLY A 42 39.73 -28.14 14.27
N ILE A 43 40.30 -27.70 13.15
CA ILE A 43 39.65 -27.68 11.82
C ILE A 43 40.33 -28.64 10.85
N VAL A 44 39.57 -29.15 9.88
CA VAL A 44 40.08 -29.96 8.76
C VAL A 44 39.74 -29.25 7.46
N ILE A 45 40.74 -29.10 6.60
CA ILE A 45 40.61 -28.51 5.26
C ILE A 45 41.00 -29.57 4.23
N SER A 46 40.19 -29.74 3.19
CA SER A 46 40.43 -30.75 2.16
C SER A 46 40.79 -30.09 0.83
N SER A 47 41.75 -30.65 0.08
CA SER A 47 42.05 -30.19 -1.28
C SER A 47 42.75 -31.27 -2.08
N ALA A 48 42.54 -31.27 -3.40
CA ALA A 48 43.31 -32.11 -4.31
C ALA A 48 44.77 -31.61 -4.47
N ASN A 49 45.02 -30.33 -4.19
CA ASN A 49 46.34 -29.73 -4.31
C ASN A 49 47.05 -29.70 -2.94
N ARG A 50 48.06 -30.57 -2.77
CA ARG A 50 48.86 -30.65 -1.54
C ARG A 50 49.70 -29.40 -1.29
N GLU A 51 50.22 -28.77 -2.33
CA GLU A 51 51.08 -27.57 -2.18
C GLU A 51 50.30 -26.41 -1.57
N GLU A 52 49.04 -26.22 -1.99
CA GLU A 52 48.16 -25.23 -1.38
C GLU A 52 47.87 -25.55 0.10
N LEU A 53 47.70 -26.83 0.45
CA LEU A 53 47.56 -27.21 1.87
C LEU A 53 48.82 -26.92 2.69
N GLU A 54 50.02 -27.07 2.12
CA GLU A 54 51.27 -26.68 2.81
C GLU A 54 51.33 -25.15 3.02
N ARG A 55 50.83 -24.37 2.05
CA ARG A 55 50.73 -22.90 2.19
C ARG A 55 49.73 -22.50 3.28
N VAL A 56 48.55 -23.13 3.31
CA VAL A 56 47.54 -22.89 4.35
C VAL A 56 48.07 -23.31 5.72
N LYS A 57 48.82 -24.42 5.79
CA LYS A 57 49.52 -24.83 7.01
C LYS A 57 50.52 -23.78 7.47
N ALA A 58 51.35 -23.25 6.58
CA ALA A 58 52.32 -22.21 6.92
C ALA A 58 51.62 -20.92 7.41
N ALA A 59 50.52 -20.51 6.77
CA ALA A 59 49.68 -19.40 7.23
C ALA A 59 49.13 -19.65 8.63
N TYR A 60 48.62 -20.85 8.90
CA TYR A 60 48.14 -21.22 10.22
C TYR A 60 49.25 -21.20 11.28
N GLU A 61 50.41 -21.78 11.00
CA GLU A 61 51.55 -21.80 11.94
C GLU A 61 52.18 -20.41 12.17
N ARG A 62 51.87 -19.42 11.32
CA ARG A 62 52.26 -18.03 11.53
C ARG A 62 51.41 -17.34 12.59
N ILE A 63 50.10 -17.64 12.62
CA ILE A 63 49.11 -16.97 13.48
C ILE A 63 48.77 -17.77 14.76
N SER A 64 49.34 -18.96 14.91
CA SER A 64 49.03 -19.92 15.98
C SER A 64 50.27 -20.70 16.36
N ASP A 65 50.46 -20.94 17.66
CA ASP A 65 51.54 -21.82 18.15
C ASP A 65 51.22 -23.31 17.91
N GLY A 66 49.99 -23.62 17.47
CA GLY A 66 49.60 -24.97 17.09
C GLY A 66 50.28 -25.44 15.80
N LYS A 67 50.54 -26.74 15.69
CA LYS A 67 51.09 -27.37 14.48
C LYS A 67 50.02 -28.01 13.61
N GLY A 68 50.21 -27.95 12.29
CA GLY A 68 49.36 -28.61 11.30
C GLY A 68 50.03 -29.84 10.70
N TYR A 69 49.25 -30.82 10.29
CA TYR A 69 49.77 -31.97 9.53
C TYR A 69 48.83 -32.34 8.38
N ILE A 70 49.42 -32.82 7.29
CA ILE A 70 48.71 -33.23 6.09
C ILE A 70 48.70 -34.76 6.02
N HIS A 71 47.54 -35.32 5.75
CA HIS A 71 47.36 -36.76 5.60
C HIS A 71 46.66 -37.07 4.26
N VAL A 72 47.00 -38.22 3.68
CA VAL A 72 46.33 -38.74 2.47
C VAL A 72 44.86 -39.05 2.80
N GLY A 73 43.94 -38.76 1.88
CA GLY A 73 42.53 -39.09 2.00
C GLY A 73 42.25 -40.60 2.17
N SER A 74 40.97 -40.98 2.19
CA SER A 74 40.60 -42.40 2.19
C SER A 74 40.88 -43.02 0.82
N LYS A 75 40.97 -44.35 0.71
CA LYS A 75 41.20 -45.05 -0.58
C LYS A 75 40.16 -44.75 -1.68
N ARG A 76 39.06 -44.05 -1.36
CA ARG A 76 37.95 -43.69 -2.28
C ARG A 76 37.95 -42.21 -2.68
N ASP A 77 38.87 -41.40 -2.16
CA ASP A 77 38.93 -39.95 -2.39
C ASP A 77 40.39 -39.52 -2.56
N SER A 78 40.70 -38.88 -3.70
CA SER A 78 42.05 -38.41 -4.04
C SER A 78 42.44 -37.10 -3.33
N ALA A 79 41.58 -36.56 -2.45
CA ALA A 79 41.86 -35.34 -1.70
C ALA A 79 42.82 -35.57 -0.52
N TRP A 80 43.76 -34.64 -0.36
CA TRP A 80 44.59 -34.48 0.83
C TRP A 80 43.79 -33.75 1.92
N ARG A 81 44.08 -34.03 3.19
CA ARG A 81 43.44 -33.38 4.33
C ARG A 81 44.48 -32.75 5.25
N LEU A 82 44.33 -31.45 5.48
CA LEU A 82 45.10 -30.67 6.43
C LEU A 82 44.36 -30.62 7.76
N TYR A 83 44.99 -31.11 8.82
CA TYR A 83 44.48 -31.07 10.19
C TYR A 83 45.18 -29.94 10.96
N LEU A 84 44.38 -29.00 11.48
CA LEU A 84 44.86 -27.85 12.25
C LEU A 84 44.29 -27.93 13.66
N GLY A 85 45.14 -28.27 14.64
CA GLY A 85 44.70 -28.72 15.98
C GLY A 85 44.23 -27.66 16.98
N ALA A 86 44.26 -26.37 16.65
CA ALA A 86 43.91 -25.31 17.59
C ALA A 86 42.39 -25.15 17.77
N GLU A 87 41.91 -25.37 18.99
CA GLU A 87 40.50 -25.17 19.32
C GLU A 87 40.05 -23.71 19.18
N ALA A 88 40.86 -22.73 19.58
CA ALA A 88 40.45 -21.34 19.44
C ALA A 88 40.33 -20.92 17.97
N VAL A 89 41.15 -21.48 17.07
CA VAL A 89 41.03 -21.25 15.62
C VAL A 89 39.74 -21.87 15.08
N ARG A 90 39.35 -23.05 15.54
CA ARG A 90 38.03 -23.62 15.22
C ARG A 90 36.90 -22.71 15.69
N VAL A 91 36.93 -22.26 16.94
CA VAL A 91 35.90 -21.37 17.50
C VAL A 91 35.82 -20.05 16.71
N LEU A 92 36.98 -19.46 16.40
CA LEU A 92 37.07 -18.23 15.62
C LEU A 92 36.51 -18.42 14.20
N ALA A 93 36.91 -19.50 13.52
CA ALA A 93 36.46 -19.81 12.17
C ALA A 93 34.97 -20.13 12.13
N GLU A 94 34.44 -20.89 13.09
CA GLU A 94 33.00 -21.17 13.20
C GLU A 94 32.19 -19.89 13.50
N HIS A 95 32.72 -18.99 14.33
CA HIS A 95 32.07 -17.73 14.67
C HIS A 95 31.99 -16.80 13.47
N HIS A 96 33.09 -16.59 12.75
CA HIS A 96 33.12 -15.65 11.63
C HIS A 96 32.59 -16.26 10.34
N CYS A 97 32.83 -17.55 10.09
CA CYS A 97 32.57 -18.18 8.80
C CYS A 97 31.43 -19.21 8.83
N GLY A 98 30.81 -19.48 9.99
CA GLY A 98 29.65 -20.37 10.12
C GLY A 98 29.97 -21.86 10.13
N LYS A 99 28.91 -22.68 10.30
CA LYS A 99 28.96 -24.15 10.39
C LYS A 99 28.10 -24.81 9.32
N GLY A 100 28.64 -25.82 8.65
CA GLY A 100 27.94 -26.54 7.60
C GLY A 100 27.88 -25.78 6.28
N ALA A 101 27.97 -26.50 5.16
CA ALA A 101 28.23 -25.93 3.85
C ALA A 101 27.19 -24.89 3.37
N ALA A 102 25.92 -25.01 3.78
CA ALA A 102 24.87 -24.04 3.41
C ALA A 102 24.87 -22.75 4.26
N GLN A 103 25.53 -22.74 5.42
CA GLN A 103 25.61 -21.57 6.31
C GLN A 103 27.01 -20.95 6.32
N LYS A 104 27.93 -21.46 5.50
CA LYS A 104 29.27 -20.89 5.34
C LYS A 104 29.19 -19.45 4.85
N ARG A 105 30.11 -18.61 5.31
CA ARG A 105 30.21 -17.18 4.96
C ARG A 105 31.66 -16.71 5.08
N LEU A 106 32.00 -15.60 4.45
CA LEU A 106 33.23 -14.86 4.69
C LEU A 106 33.13 -14.06 6.00
N PRO A 107 34.27 -13.78 6.67
CA PRO A 107 34.29 -12.95 7.86
C PRO A 107 33.84 -11.51 7.54
N ASP A 108 32.91 -10.95 8.30
CA ASP A 108 32.33 -9.62 8.00
C ASP A 108 33.37 -8.49 7.99
N PHE A 109 34.39 -8.56 8.84
CA PHE A 109 35.46 -7.56 8.88
C PHE A 109 36.27 -7.50 7.58
N LEU A 110 36.23 -8.54 6.74
CA LEU A 110 36.91 -8.54 5.43
C LEU A 110 36.46 -7.35 4.59
N PHE A 111 35.16 -7.05 4.57
CA PHE A 111 34.57 -6.03 3.69
C PHE A 111 34.90 -4.59 4.11
N THR A 112 35.49 -4.41 5.29
CA THR A 112 35.99 -3.11 5.76
C THR A 112 37.49 -2.93 5.56
N LEU A 113 38.19 -3.97 5.06
CA LEU A 113 39.63 -3.90 4.85
C LEU A 113 39.99 -3.08 3.60
N PRO A 114 41.19 -2.44 3.57
CA PRO A 114 41.71 -1.80 2.38
C PRO A 114 41.77 -2.74 1.16
N ARG A 115 41.69 -2.14 -0.04
CA ARG A 115 41.66 -2.84 -1.32
C ARG A 115 42.68 -3.97 -1.49
N PRO A 116 43.97 -3.85 -1.09
CA PRO A 116 44.93 -4.95 -1.22
C PRO A 116 44.51 -6.25 -0.52
N TYR A 117 43.81 -6.18 0.61
CA TYR A 117 43.32 -7.35 1.34
C TYR A 117 42.06 -7.95 0.70
N LEU A 118 41.24 -7.12 0.08
CA LEU A 118 40.09 -7.57 -0.71
C LEU A 118 40.57 -8.34 -1.96
N GLU A 119 41.60 -7.81 -2.64
CA GLU A 119 42.24 -8.47 -3.78
C GLU A 119 42.86 -9.80 -3.34
N TYR A 120 43.58 -9.82 -2.21
CA TYR A 120 44.11 -11.05 -1.62
C TYR A 120 43.02 -12.08 -1.33
N ALA A 121 41.91 -11.67 -0.72
CA ALA A 121 40.80 -12.56 -0.41
C ALA A 121 40.15 -13.15 -1.67
N TRP A 122 40.03 -12.36 -2.74
CA TRP A 122 39.54 -12.85 -4.02
C TRP A 122 40.48 -13.90 -4.64
N GLU A 123 41.79 -13.67 -4.59
CA GLU A 123 42.79 -14.66 -5.03
C GLU A 123 42.71 -15.96 -4.21
N GLU A 124 42.52 -15.87 -2.89
CA GLU A 124 42.34 -17.05 -2.04
C GLU A 124 41.07 -17.83 -2.38
N LEU A 125 39.95 -17.14 -2.63
CA LEU A 125 38.72 -17.77 -3.09
C LEU A 125 38.93 -18.54 -4.41
N LEU A 126 39.69 -17.96 -5.35
CA LEU A 126 40.00 -18.58 -6.64
C LEU A 126 40.88 -19.83 -6.55
N LYS A 127 41.65 -20.00 -5.46
CA LYS A 127 42.47 -21.21 -5.20
C LYS A 127 41.67 -22.36 -4.58
N THR A 128 40.44 -22.10 -4.12
CA THR A 128 39.55 -23.07 -3.46
C THR A 128 38.46 -23.55 -4.44
N ASP A 129 37.18 -23.39 -4.08
CA ASP A 129 36.01 -23.65 -4.93
C ASP A 129 35.89 -22.70 -6.16
N GLY A 130 36.84 -21.78 -6.32
CA GLY A 130 36.93 -20.89 -7.46
C GLY A 130 37.71 -21.49 -8.64
N SER A 131 37.60 -20.83 -9.80
CA SER A 131 38.30 -21.25 -11.01
C SER A 131 38.58 -20.09 -11.94
N ARG A 132 39.78 -20.10 -12.53
CA ARG A 132 40.18 -19.23 -13.64
C ARG A 132 40.00 -19.91 -15.01
N ARG A 133 39.41 -21.11 -15.06
CA ARG A 133 39.25 -21.86 -16.32
C ARG A 133 38.31 -21.12 -17.27
N LEU A 134 38.86 -20.73 -18.42
CA LEU A 134 38.14 -20.06 -19.48
C LEU A 134 37.39 -21.09 -20.35
N SER A 135 36.16 -20.78 -20.74
CA SER A 135 35.47 -21.49 -21.82
C SER A 135 36.09 -21.14 -23.18
N ARG A 136 35.78 -21.93 -24.22
CA ARG A 136 36.19 -21.64 -25.61
C ARG A 136 35.77 -20.24 -26.08
N GLU A 137 34.66 -19.73 -25.55
CA GLU A 137 34.18 -18.39 -25.88
C GLU A 137 34.95 -17.33 -25.10
N GLN A 138 35.19 -17.53 -23.80
CA GLN A 138 35.92 -16.60 -22.94
C GLN A 138 37.41 -16.47 -23.32
N ALA A 139 38.01 -17.54 -23.83
CA ALA A 139 39.37 -17.55 -24.35
C ALA A 139 39.57 -16.67 -25.59
N LYS A 140 38.48 -16.21 -26.23
CA LYS A 140 38.54 -15.22 -27.32
C LYS A 140 38.67 -13.78 -26.81
N GLY A 141 38.61 -13.57 -25.49
CA GLY A 141 38.70 -12.23 -24.90
C GLY A 141 40.11 -11.69 -24.90
N SER A 142 40.27 -10.40 -24.61
CA SER A 142 41.60 -9.78 -24.43
C SER A 142 42.39 -10.44 -23.31
N GLU A 143 43.71 -10.28 -23.32
CA GLU A 143 44.58 -10.71 -22.23
C GLU A 143 44.20 -10.07 -20.89
N ALA A 144 43.81 -8.79 -20.90
CA ALA A 144 43.34 -8.08 -19.71
C ALA A 144 42.07 -8.71 -19.12
N TYR A 145 41.11 -9.10 -19.97
CA TYR A 145 39.91 -9.82 -19.55
C TYR A 145 40.26 -11.20 -18.97
N GLN A 146 41.11 -11.96 -19.67
CA GLN A 146 41.50 -13.30 -19.26
C GLN A 146 42.22 -13.31 -17.91
N ARG A 147 43.07 -12.31 -17.64
CA ARG A 147 43.78 -12.15 -16.36
C ARG A 147 42.83 -11.90 -15.18
N LEU A 148 41.79 -11.09 -15.39
CA LEU A 148 40.82 -10.75 -14.35
C LEU A 148 39.69 -11.79 -14.20
N TYR A 149 39.58 -12.71 -15.15
CA TYR A 149 38.52 -13.71 -15.12
C TYR A 149 38.63 -14.64 -13.91
N GLY A 150 37.50 -14.81 -13.24
CA GLY A 150 37.30 -15.79 -12.20
C GLY A 150 35.82 -16.16 -12.05
N GLU A 151 35.57 -17.39 -11.64
CA GLU A 151 34.25 -17.85 -11.19
C GLU A 151 34.36 -18.57 -9.86
N PHE A 152 33.30 -18.50 -9.07
CA PHE A 152 33.19 -19.14 -7.76
C PHE A 152 31.85 -19.87 -7.64
N LYS A 153 31.85 -21.03 -6.97
CA LYS A 153 30.65 -21.84 -6.78
C LYS A 153 30.43 -22.11 -5.30
N THR A 154 29.19 -22.00 -4.85
CA THR A 154 28.84 -22.36 -3.46
C THR A 154 27.37 -22.74 -3.35
N ILE A 155 27.04 -23.52 -2.33
CA ILE A 155 25.63 -23.78 -1.96
C ILE A 155 25.10 -22.80 -0.92
N SER A 156 25.98 -22.01 -0.29
CA SER A 156 25.56 -21.02 0.70
C SER A 156 25.06 -19.76 0.00
N PRO A 157 23.80 -19.33 0.24
CA PRO A 157 23.28 -18.09 -0.33
C PRO A 157 24.02 -16.85 0.23
N ILE A 158 24.43 -16.90 1.51
CA ILE A 158 25.16 -15.80 2.16
C ILE A 158 26.56 -15.67 1.55
N LEU A 159 27.28 -16.78 1.40
CA LEU A 159 28.61 -16.77 0.79
C LEU A 159 28.53 -16.28 -0.67
N ALA A 160 27.50 -16.69 -1.42
CA ALA A 160 27.29 -16.20 -2.77
C ALA A 160 27.09 -14.69 -2.84
N ALA A 161 26.26 -14.14 -1.94
CA ALA A 161 26.03 -12.70 -1.85
C ALA A 161 27.32 -11.95 -1.45
N GLN A 162 28.05 -12.47 -0.46
CA GLN A 162 29.31 -11.89 0.03
C GLN A 162 30.43 -11.89 -1.01
N VAL A 163 30.55 -12.94 -1.83
CA VAL A 163 31.48 -12.94 -2.97
C VAL A 163 31.07 -11.88 -4.00
N GLY A 164 29.76 -11.70 -4.22
CA GLY A 164 29.26 -10.59 -5.02
C GLY A 164 29.65 -9.21 -4.45
N VAL A 165 29.48 -9.00 -3.14
CA VAL A 165 29.89 -7.76 -2.46
C VAL A 165 31.39 -7.53 -2.59
N LEU A 166 32.21 -8.57 -2.41
CA LEU A 166 33.66 -8.49 -2.61
C LEU A 166 34.02 -8.00 -4.01
N LEU A 167 33.40 -8.59 -5.05
CA LEU A 167 33.61 -8.18 -6.44
C LEU A 167 33.14 -6.73 -6.67
N SER A 168 32.01 -6.31 -6.09
CA SER A 168 31.56 -4.90 -6.13
C SER A 168 32.60 -3.95 -5.52
N LEU A 169 33.15 -4.28 -4.35
CA LEU A 169 34.17 -3.44 -3.68
C LEU A 169 35.48 -3.35 -4.48
N LEU A 170 35.80 -4.39 -5.25
CA LEU A 170 36.93 -4.40 -6.18
C LEU A 170 36.65 -3.66 -7.50
N GLY A 171 35.42 -3.17 -7.71
CA GLY A 171 35.00 -2.51 -8.94
C GLY A 171 34.81 -3.47 -10.11
N HIS A 172 34.41 -4.72 -9.83
CA HIS A 172 34.20 -5.76 -10.81
C HIS A 172 32.71 -6.04 -11.02
N ASP A 173 32.26 -6.07 -12.28
CA ASP A 173 30.91 -6.54 -12.58
C ASP A 173 30.88 -8.06 -12.49
N TYR A 174 29.82 -8.59 -11.89
CA TYR A 174 29.60 -10.02 -11.75
C TYR A 174 28.16 -10.41 -12.08
N SER A 175 27.96 -11.69 -12.36
CA SER A 175 26.64 -12.30 -12.41
C SER A 175 26.52 -13.41 -11.37
N VAL A 176 25.32 -13.56 -10.82
CA VAL A 176 24.96 -14.67 -9.92
C VAL A 176 23.78 -15.40 -10.52
N TYR A 177 23.87 -16.71 -10.64
CA TYR A 177 22.77 -17.56 -11.09
C TYR A 177 22.80 -18.91 -10.40
N LEU A 178 21.63 -19.54 -10.32
CA LEU A 178 21.51 -20.92 -9.85
C LEU A 178 21.99 -21.87 -10.95
N TYR A 179 23.03 -22.62 -10.65
CA TYR A 179 23.58 -23.67 -11.48
C TYR A 179 22.97 -25.03 -11.07
N PRO A 180 22.16 -25.66 -11.94
CA PRO A 180 21.56 -26.96 -11.65
C PRO A 180 22.64 -28.04 -11.62
N ARG A 181 22.53 -28.97 -10.67
CA ARG A 181 23.45 -30.09 -10.50
C ARG A 181 22.67 -31.40 -10.48
N PRO A 182 22.88 -32.34 -11.43
CA PRO A 182 22.16 -33.61 -11.44
C PRO A 182 22.32 -34.36 -10.11
N GLY A 183 21.19 -34.76 -9.51
CA GLY A 183 21.17 -35.51 -8.24
C GLY A 183 21.65 -34.75 -7.00
N LYS A 184 21.85 -33.42 -7.07
CA LYS A 184 22.28 -32.58 -5.95
C LYS A 184 21.48 -31.28 -5.92
N ALA A 185 21.42 -30.62 -4.75
CA ALA A 185 20.86 -29.27 -4.67
C ALA A 185 21.57 -28.32 -5.67
N PRO A 186 20.87 -27.33 -6.26
CA PRO A 186 21.53 -26.34 -7.10
C PRO A 186 22.58 -25.57 -6.31
N ALA A 187 23.62 -25.08 -6.98
CA ALA A 187 24.63 -24.21 -6.39
C ALA A 187 24.53 -22.81 -7.00
N TYR A 188 24.86 -21.78 -6.26
CA TYR A 188 25.10 -20.45 -6.80
C TYR A 188 26.43 -20.45 -7.55
N ARG A 189 26.42 -19.91 -8.77
CA ARG A 189 27.63 -19.63 -9.55
C ARG A 189 27.77 -18.13 -9.71
N ILE A 190 28.86 -17.60 -9.18
CA ILE A 190 29.24 -16.20 -9.23
C ILE A 190 30.34 -16.09 -10.29
N ARG A 191 30.20 -15.18 -11.24
CA ARG A 191 31.14 -15.07 -12.35
C ARG A 191 31.50 -13.63 -12.63
N TYR A 192 32.78 -13.35 -12.81
CA TYR A 192 33.29 -12.10 -13.35
C TYR A 192 32.81 -11.86 -14.79
N VAL A 193 32.21 -10.70 -15.05
CA VAL A 193 31.62 -10.35 -16.35
C VAL A 193 31.97 -8.96 -16.87
N SER A 194 32.83 -8.19 -16.21
CA SER A 194 33.38 -6.92 -16.73
C SER A 194 34.68 -7.13 -17.53
N GLY A 195 35.24 -6.07 -18.11
CA GLY A 195 36.59 -6.07 -18.71
C GLY A 195 36.63 -5.67 -20.18
N GLU A 196 37.64 -4.88 -20.54
CA GLU A 196 37.94 -4.49 -21.92
C GLU A 196 38.23 -5.73 -22.77
N GLY A 197 37.63 -5.83 -23.96
CA GLY A 197 37.80 -7.00 -24.84
C GLY A 197 37.11 -8.28 -24.38
N LYS A 198 36.05 -8.20 -23.55
CA LYS A 198 35.19 -9.34 -23.26
C LYS A 198 34.45 -9.84 -24.52
N PRO A 199 34.44 -11.16 -24.80
CA PRO A 199 33.71 -11.74 -25.93
C PRO A 199 32.19 -11.51 -25.83
N GLY A 200 31.57 -11.18 -26.96
CA GLY A 200 30.10 -11.04 -27.07
C GLY A 200 29.54 -9.65 -26.75
N GLY A 201 30.40 -8.63 -26.56
CA GLY A 201 30.07 -7.19 -26.69
C GLY A 201 28.98 -6.61 -25.79
N ARG A 202 28.30 -7.42 -24.98
CA ARG A 202 27.28 -6.95 -24.06
C ARG A 202 27.94 -6.40 -22.80
N HIS A 203 28.34 -5.14 -22.89
CA HIS A 203 28.50 -4.21 -21.76
C HIS A 203 27.12 -3.86 -21.20
N LYS A 204 26.31 -4.87 -20.85
CA LYS A 204 25.00 -4.61 -20.27
C LYS A 204 25.22 -4.01 -18.89
N ARG A 205 25.17 -2.67 -18.84
CA ARG A 205 24.90 -1.90 -17.62
C ARG A 205 23.79 -2.62 -16.86
N TYR A 206 23.98 -2.73 -15.55
CA TYR A 206 22.93 -3.12 -14.62
C TYR A 206 21.61 -2.48 -15.05
N THR A 207 20.65 -3.31 -15.48
CA THR A 207 19.32 -2.85 -15.87
C THR A 207 18.41 -3.21 -14.71
N HIS A 208 18.02 -2.21 -13.93
CA HIS A 208 17.11 -2.40 -12.81
C HIS A 208 15.77 -2.94 -13.33
N ARG A 209 15.24 -3.96 -12.66
CA ARG A 209 13.87 -4.42 -12.88
C ARG A 209 13.11 -4.20 -11.59
N LEU A 210 12.15 -3.27 -11.63
CA LEU A 210 11.27 -3.02 -10.52
C LEU A 210 10.18 -4.09 -10.51
N PHE A 211 10.17 -4.94 -9.48
CA PHE A 211 9.06 -5.86 -9.23
C PHE A 211 8.12 -5.21 -8.22
N ARG A 212 6.83 -5.17 -8.54
CA ARG A 212 5.78 -4.67 -7.65
C ARG A 212 4.96 -5.86 -7.15
N ARG A 213 4.70 -5.89 -5.84
CA ARG A 213 3.72 -6.80 -5.24
C ARG A 213 2.77 -5.98 -4.36
N PRO A 214 1.48 -6.32 -4.29
CA PRO A 214 0.60 -5.80 -3.25
C PRO A 214 1.16 -6.16 -1.87
N ALA A 215 1.14 -5.22 -0.94
CA ALA A 215 1.48 -5.42 0.46
C ALA A 215 0.29 -4.96 1.33
N GLN A 216 -0.12 -5.78 2.28
CA GLN A 216 -1.18 -5.45 3.26
C GLN A 216 -0.70 -5.82 4.65
N GLY A 217 -0.82 -4.90 5.62
CA GLY A 217 -0.41 -5.14 7.01
C GLY A 217 1.10 -5.25 7.23
N GLU A 218 1.91 -4.80 6.28
CA GLU A 218 3.37 -4.77 6.43
C GLU A 218 3.81 -3.44 7.04
N TRP A 219 4.79 -3.50 7.96
CA TRP A 219 5.40 -2.32 8.55
C TRP A 219 6.58 -1.88 7.70
N VAL A 220 6.60 -0.59 7.34
CA VAL A 220 7.76 0.06 6.72
C VAL A 220 8.47 0.85 7.79
N TYR A 221 9.76 0.59 7.96
CA TYR A 221 10.62 1.34 8.85
C TYR A 221 11.45 2.31 8.01
N ASP A 222 11.43 3.57 8.43
CA ASP A 222 12.28 4.62 7.88
C ASP A 222 13.32 5.00 8.94
N ILE A 223 14.56 5.24 8.50
CA ILE A 223 15.69 5.53 9.36
C ILE A 223 16.33 6.82 8.88
N ALA A 224 16.30 7.86 9.71
CA ALA A 224 17.03 9.09 9.45
C ALA A 224 18.29 9.11 10.32
N CYS A 225 19.47 9.14 9.68
CA CYS A 225 20.74 9.30 10.37
C CYS A 225 21.04 10.80 10.54
N GLU A 226 21.29 11.23 11.78
CA GLU A 226 21.69 12.61 12.08
C GLU A 226 22.98 12.97 11.31
N GLY A 227 22.99 14.11 10.62
CA GLY A 227 24.10 14.56 9.76
C GLY A 227 24.21 13.87 8.39
N LEU A 228 23.42 12.81 8.13
CA LEU A 228 23.37 12.08 6.87
C LEU A 228 21.94 12.10 6.30
N HIS A 229 21.51 13.28 5.86
CA HIS A 229 20.18 13.48 5.28
C HIS A 229 20.01 12.92 3.87
N ASN A 230 21.05 12.35 3.26
CA ASN A 230 21.02 11.91 1.87
C ASN A 230 20.71 10.41 1.71
N PHE A 231 20.75 9.62 2.77
CA PHE A 231 20.59 8.17 2.71
C PHE A 231 19.91 7.61 3.96
N VAL A 232 18.93 6.73 3.74
CA VAL A 232 18.10 6.08 4.76
C VAL A 232 18.66 4.71 5.13
N CYS A 233 19.11 3.95 4.14
CA CYS A 233 19.72 2.63 4.36
C CYS A 233 20.56 2.19 3.16
N GLY A 234 21.34 1.12 3.35
CA GLY A 234 22.07 0.45 2.28
C GLY A 234 21.81 -1.05 2.30
N VAL A 235 21.51 -1.64 1.14
CA VAL A 235 21.40 -3.10 0.96
C VAL A 235 22.44 -3.53 -0.09
N GLY A 236 23.51 -4.17 0.38
CA GLY A 236 24.68 -4.46 -0.47
C GLY A 236 25.33 -3.16 -0.96
N SER A 237 25.42 -2.99 -2.28
CA SER A 237 25.92 -1.75 -2.91
C SER A 237 24.81 -0.76 -3.30
N VAL A 238 23.57 -1.04 -2.94
CA VAL A 238 22.43 -0.14 -3.22
C VAL A 238 22.23 0.76 -2.02
N VAL A 239 22.20 2.07 -2.25
CA VAL A 239 21.86 3.05 -1.22
C VAL A 239 20.46 3.60 -1.50
N CYS A 240 19.62 3.64 -0.47
CA CYS A 240 18.25 4.09 -0.54
C CYS A 240 18.11 5.44 0.15
N HIS A 241 17.22 6.29 -0.35
CA HIS A 241 16.86 7.56 0.25
C HIS A 241 15.37 7.84 0.02
N ASN A 242 14.69 8.39 1.01
CA ASN A 242 13.36 8.93 0.87
C ASN A 242 13.43 10.45 0.71
N THR A 243 12.62 11.02 -0.17
CA THR A 243 12.61 12.46 -0.37
C THR A 243 11.20 12.90 -0.74
N ASN A 244 10.91 14.19 -0.55
CA ASN A 244 9.66 14.78 -1.02
C ASN A 244 9.88 15.41 -2.41
N GLU A 245 8.79 15.72 -3.11
CA GLU A 245 8.89 16.25 -4.48
C GLU A 245 9.63 17.61 -4.55
N PRO A 246 9.43 18.58 -3.64
CA PRO A 246 10.22 19.82 -3.63
C PRO A 246 11.73 19.61 -3.49
N GLU A 247 12.17 18.78 -2.53
CA GLU A 247 13.59 18.46 -2.33
C GLU A 247 14.16 17.67 -3.52
N TYR A 248 13.38 16.75 -4.08
CA TYR A 248 13.76 16.05 -5.31
C TYR A 248 13.96 17.00 -6.49
N ARG A 249 13.08 18.00 -6.66
CA ARG A 249 13.22 19.02 -7.71
C ARG A 249 14.47 19.88 -7.50
N LYS A 250 14.81 20.24 -6.25
CA LYS A 250 16.08 20.93 -5.94
C LYS A 250 17.29 20.07 -6.30
N LEU A 251 17.26 18.77 -5.95
CA LEU A 251 18.31 17.82 -6.31
C LEU A 251 18.42 17.64 -7.84
N GLN A 252 17.30 17.67 -8.56
CA GLN A 252 17.20 17.71 -10.02
C GLN A 252 17.59 19.05 -10.68
N ALA A 253 17.71 20.14 -9.93
CA ALA A 253 18.23 21.40 -10.45
C ALA A 253 19.76 21.52 -10.24
N ASN A 254 20.31 20.88 -9.21
CA ASN A 254 21.74 20.95 -8.87
C ASN A 254 22.68 20.19 -9.85
N GLU A 255 23.34 20.90 -10.77
CA GLU A 255 24.28 20.35 -11.76
C GLU A 255 25.44 19.54 -11.15
N TYR A 256 25.93 19.90 -9.95
CA TYR A 256 26.98 19.15 -9.25
C TYR A 256 26.57 17.71 -8.88
N MET A 257 25.26 17.40 -8.93
CA MET A 257 24.71 16.09 -8.64
C MET A 257 24.39 15.27 -9.89
N GLU A 258 24.78 15.71 -11.09
CA GLU A 258 24.51 15.01 -12.35
C GLU A 258 24.98 13.54 -12.34
N ALA A 259 26.20 13.28 -11.86
CA ALA A 259 26.74 11.93 -11.72
C ALA A 259 25.94 11.05 -10.74
N LEU A 260 25.33 11.65 -9.72
CA LEU A 260 24.45 10.95 -8.78
C LEU A 260 23.10 10.64 -9.42
N ARG A 261 22.53 11.58 -10.18
CA ARG A 261 21.25 11.38 -10.89
C ARG A 261 21.32 10.24 -11.88
N ASP A 262 22.41 10.16 -12.65
CA ASP A 262 22.62 9.10 -13.64
C ASP A 262 22.70 7.68 -13.02
N ARG A 263 22.97 7.62 -11.71
CA ARG A 263 23.08 6.39 -10.91
C ARG A 263 21.90 6.19 -9.94
N THR A 264 20.94 7.11 -9.91
CA THR A 264 19.80 7.08 -9.01
C THR A 264 18.55 6.63 -9.75
N ILE A 265 17.81 5.69 -9.16
CA ILE A 265 16.51 5.27 -9.69
C ILE A 265 15.44 5.93 -8.84
N LYS A 266 14.65 6.79 -9.48
CA LYS A 266 13.47 7.38 -8.84
C LYS A 266 12.34 6.35 -8.76
N ILE A 267 11.77 6.18 -7.57
CA ILE A 267 10.54 5.41 -7.36
C ILE A 267 9.50 6.37 -6.79
N ASP A 268 8.46 6.65 -7.58
CA ASP A 268 7.34 7.47 -7.13
C ASP A 268 6.46 6.72 -6.14
N VAL A 269 6.21 7.35 -4.98
CA VAL A 269 5.28 6.86 -3.95
C VAL A 269 4.19 7.93 -3.78
N PRO A 270 3.08 7.86 -4.53
CA PRO A 270 2.02 8.84 -4.46
C PRO A 270 1.22 8.71 -3.15
N TYR A 271 0.56 9.79 -2.76
CA TYR A 271 -0.49 9.76 -1.77
C TYR A 271 -1.65 8.84 -2.18
N ILE A 272 -2.45 8.44 -1.20
CA ILE A 272 -3.65 7.64 -1.41
C ILE A 272 -4.65 8.42 -2.27
N LEU A 273 -5.21 7.73 -3.27
CA LEU A 273 -6.16 8.27 -4.26
C LEU A 273 -7.58 7.68 -4.11
N ARG A 274 -7.79 6.81 -3.13
CA ARG A 274 -9.10 6.22 -2.80
C ARG A 274 -9.60 6.79 -1.48
N VAL A 275 -10.82 7.30 -1.49
CA VAL A 275 -11.41 7.90 -0.27
C VAL A 275 -11.55 6.86 0.82
N SER A 276 -12.02 5.67 0.48
CA SER A 276 -12.16 4.54 1.41
C SER A 276 -10.84 4.15 2.09
N ASP A 277 -9.70 4.28 1.41
CA ASP A 277 -8.39 4.01 2.00
C ASP A 277 -7.87 5.18 2.84
N GLU A 278 -8.13 6.42 2.43
CA GLU A 278 -7.78 7.62 3.20
C GLU A 278 -8.55 7.70 4.52
N VAL A 279 -9.85 7.36 4.50
CA VAL A 279 -10.72 7.31 5.70
C VAL A 279 -10.15 6.37 6.76
N LYS A 280 -9.53 5.25 6.37
CA LYS A 280 -8.92 4.29 7.32
C LYS A 280 -7.78 4.93 8.13
N ILE A 281 -7.05 5.89 7.56
CA ILE A 281 -6.00 6.63 8.29
C ILE A 281 -6.63 7.40 9.44
N TYR A 282 -7.69 8.16 9.16
CA TYR A 282 -8.33 9.00 10.16
C TYR A 282 -9.11 8.16 11.18
N GLN A 283 -9.78 7.10 10.75
CA GLN A 283 -10.43 6.16 11.66
C GLN A 283 -9.45 5.52 12.62
N ARG A 284 -8.25 5.11 12.17
CA ARG A 284 -7.22 4.55 13.05
C ARG A 284 -6.89 5.49 14.21
N ASP A 285 -6.78 6.79 13.92
CA ASP A 285 -6.32 7.78 14.89
C ASP A 285 -7.45 8.33 15.76
N PHE A 286 -8.67 8.45 15.21
CA PHE A 286 -9.80 9.11 15.89
C PHE A 286 -10.90 8.17 16.38
N SER A 287 -10.98 6.90 15.95
CA SER A 287 -12.03 5.95 16.39
C SER A 287 -12.03 5.66 17.89
N LYS A 288 -10.89 5.84 18.56
CA LYS A 288 -10.73 5.57 20.00
C LYS A 288 -10.83 6.83 20.86
N VAL A 289 -11.01 8.00 20.26
CA VAL A 289 -11.12 9.26 20.99
C VAL A 289 -12.48 9.28 21.69
N ARG A 290 -12.48 9.08 23.01
CA ARG A 290 -13.70 9.04 23.83
C ARG A 290 -14.25 10.43 24.19
N ALA A 291 -13.53 11.49 23.85
CA ALA A 291 -13.84 12.82 24.35
C ALA A 291 -15.11 13.41 23.74
N LYS A 292 -15.35 13.19 22.44
CA LYS A 292 -16.49 13.73 21.70
C LYS A 292 -16.95 12.77 20.62
N HIS A 293 -18.26 12.78 20.37
CA HIS A 293 -18.81 12.03 19.24
C HIS A 293 -18.37 12.69 17.92
N ILE A 294 -17.95 11.88 16.95
CA ILE A 294 -17.64 12.34 15.59
C ILE A 294 -18.86 11.99 14.74
N ALA A 295 -19.58 12.99 14.26
CA ALA A 295 -20.78 12.76 13.47
C ALA A 295 -20.46 11.95 12.19
N PRO A 296 -21.40 11.14 11.71
CA PRO A 296 -21.30 10.46 10.41
C PRO A 296 -20.80 11.36 9.28
N HIS A 297 -20.11 10.76 8.32
CA HIS A 297 -19.49 11.43 7.16
C HIS A 297 -18.40 12.48 7.46
N THR A 298 -18.13 12.85 8.72
CA THR A 298 -17.10 13.86 9.04
C THR A 298 -15.72 13.50 8.49
N LEU A 299 -15.26 12.27 8.76
CA LEU A 299 -13.97 11.79 8.25
C LEU A 299 -14.01 11.55 6.73
N GLU A 300 -15.15 11.13 6.20
CA GLU A 300 -15.35 10.88 4.77
C GLU A 300 -15.27 12.17 3.95
N MET A 301 -15.90 13.26 4.41
CA MET A 301 -15.85 14.55 3.72
C MET A 301 -14.44 15.14 3.75
N ALA A 302 -13.75 15.04 4.89
CA ALA A 302 -12.36 15.46 5.01
C ALA A 302 -11.43 14.66 4.08
N ALA A 303 -11.59 13.33 4.04
CA ALA A 303 -10.87 12.44 3.13
C ALA A 303 -11.18 12.72 1.66
N THR A 304 -12.45 12.95 1.33
CA THR A 304 -12.89 13.28 -0.03
C THR A 304 -12.18 14.54 -0.51
N TRP A 305 -12.19 15.61 0.29
CA TRP A 305 -11.48 16.84 -0.04
C TRP A 305 -9.97 16.59 -0.22
N ALA A 306 -9.34 15.89 0.72
CA ALA A 306 -7.91 15.57 0.63
C ALA A 306 -7.56 14.83 -0.67
N VAL A 307 -8.33 13.81 -1.04
CA VAL A 307 -8.13 13.06 -2.28
C VAL A 307 -8.35 13.94 -3.51
N LEU A 308 -9.39 14.79 -3.55
CA LEU A 308 -9.61 15.71 -4.67
C LEU A 308 -8.42 16.65 -4.89
N THR A 309 -7.75 17.11 -3.83
CA THR A 309 -6.55 17.96 -3.99
C THR A 309 -5.37 17.25 -4.65
N ARG A 310 -5.36 15.91 -4.61
CA ARG A 310 -4.31 15.03 -5.14
C ARG A 310 -4.58 14.55 -6.56
N LEU A 311 -5.83 14.65 -7.01
CA LEU A 311 -6.22 14.22 -8.35
C LEU A 311 -5.86 15.27 -9.41
N GLU A 312 -5.40 14.76 -10.56
CA GLU A 312 -5.26 15.54 -11.78
C GLU A 312 -6.64 15.72 -12.44
N PRO A 313 -6.94 16.90 -13.01
CA PRO A 313 -8.14 17.10 -13.80
C PRO A 313 -8.29 16.04 -14.91
N PRO A 314 -9.48 15.47 -15.10
CA PRO A 314 -9.70 14.48 -16.16
C PRO A 314 -9.50 15.12 -17.55
N LYS A 315 -8.84 14.38 -18.46
CA LYS A 315 -8.65 14.82 -19.84
C LYS A 315 -9.90 14.61 -20.71
N ARG A 316 -10.72 13.61 -20.34
CA ARG A 316 -11.95 13.27 -21.06
C ARG A 316 -13.03 14.31 -20.76
N ALA A 317 -13.56 14.95 -21.80
CA ALA A 317 -14.65 15.91 -21.67
C ALA A 317 -15.91 15.24 -21.06
N GLY A 318 -16.58 15.93 -20.15
CA GLY A 318 -17.82 15.46 -19.51
C GLY A 318 -17.63 14.61 -18.25
N LEU A 319 -16.39 14.28 -17.84
CA LEU A 319 -16.11 13.65 -16.54
C LEU A 319 -15.71 14.74 -15.54
N THR A 320 -16.41 14.83 -14.41
CA THR A 320 -16.01 15.75 -13.32
C THR A 320 -14.94 15.12 -12.43
N LEU A 321 -14.22 15.95 -11.67
CA LEU A 321 -13.21 15.46 -10.73
C LEU A 321 -13.84 14.59 -9.63
N MET A 322 -15.03 14.97 -9.16
CA MET A 322 -15.81 14.19 -8.19
C MET A 322 -16.24 12.83 -8.75
N GLN A 323 -16.67 12.76 -10.02
CA GLN A 323 -16.99 11.48 -10.68
C GLN A 323 -15.75 10.61 -10.83
N LYS A 324 -14.60 11.19 -11.21
CA LYS A 324 -13.32 10.50 -11.27
C LYS A 324 -12.93 9.90 -9.91
N LEU A 325 -13.06 10.67 -8.82
CA LEU A 325 -12.84 10.20 -7.46
C LEU A 325 -13.74 9.01 -7.11
N LYS A 326 -15.05 9.11 -7.42
CA LYS A 326 -16.02 8.03 -7.19
C LYS A 326 -15.65 6.75 -7.95
N LEU A 327 -15.20 6.86 -9.20
CA LEU A 327 -14.72 5.72 -10.00
C LEU A 327 -13.48 5.06 -9.38
N TYR A 328 -12.52 5.86 -8.89
CA TYR A 328 -11.29 5.34 -8.27
C TYR A 328 -11.58 4.59 -6.97
N ASP A 329 -12.58 5.04 -6.23
CA ASP A 329 -13.09 4.39 -5.02
C ASP A 329 -14.00 3.18 -5.32
N GLY A 330 -14.17 2.82 -6.60
CA GLY A 330 -14.88 1.60 -7.02
C GLY A 330 -16.38 1.77 -7.25
N LYS A 331 -16.92 3.00 -7.26
CA LYS A 331 -18.33 3.23 -7.62
C LYS A 331 -18.53 3.06 -9.12
N LEU A 332 -19.58 2.35 -9.50
CA LEU A 332 -19.98 2.17 -10.90
C LEU A 332 -20.77 3.40 -11.37
N LEU A 333 -20.29 4.05 -12.44
CA LEU A 333 -21.02 5.10 -13.13
C LEU A 333 -21.53 4.56 -14.49
N PRO A 334 -22.70 5.00 -14.98
CA PRO A 334 -23.19 4.62 -16.29
C PRO A 334 -22.14 4.88 -17.38
N GLY A 335 -21.90 3.90 -18.25
CA GLY A 335 -20.91 3.99 -19.32
C GLY A 335 -19.45 3.72 -18.90
N TRP A 336 -19.20 3.34 -17.64
CA TRP A 336 -17.86 2.99 -17.16
C TRP A 336 -17.73 1.51 -16.81
N THR A 337 -16.64 0.90 -17.28
CA THR A 337 -16.22 -0.47 -16.92
C THR A 337 -14.96 -0.42 -16.06
N GLU A 338 -14.64 -1.51 -15.35
CA GLU A 338 -13.38 -1.59 -14.58
C GLU A 338 -12.14 -1.37 -15.44
N GLU A 339 -12.15 -1.86 -16.68
CA GLU A 339 -11.06 -1.67 -17.64
C GLU A 339 -10.90 -0.20 -18.00
N ALA A 340 -12.00 0.51 -18.28
CA ALA A 340 -11.99 1.94 -18.55
C ALA A 340 -11.46 2.75 -17.36
N VAL A 341 -11.74 2.33 -16.12
CA VAL A 341 -11.18 2.95 -14.91
C VAL A 341 -9.67 2.71 -14.82
N ARG A 342 -9.17 1.50 -15.13
CA ARG A 342 -7.73 1.22 -15.16
C ARG A 342 -7.00 2.05 -16.21
N GLU A 343 -7.59 2.23 -17.39
CA GLU A 343 -7.05 3.13 -18.41
C GLU A 343 -7.02 4.58 -17.93
N LEU A 344 -8.12 5.06 -17.31
CA LEU A 344 -8.19 6.41 -16.74
C LEU A 344 -7.11 6.65 -15.67
N MET A 345 -6.80 5.64 -14.84
CA MET A 345 -5.69 5.71 -13.88
C MET A 345 -4.32 5.75 -14.57
N ALA A 346 -4.15 5.05 -15.69
CA ALA A 346 -2.89 5.03 -16.45
C ALA A 346 -2.63 6.33 -17.25
N GLU A 347 -3.67 7.12 -17.55
CA GLU A 347 -3.56 8.41 -18.25
C GLU A 347 -2.91 9.51 -17.42
N ALA A 348 -2.98 9.41 -16.08
CA ALA A 348 -2.46 10.39 -15.14
C ALA A 348 -0.98 10.09 -14.83
N LYS A 349 -0.14 11.13 -14.83
CA LYS A 349 1.33 10.93 -14.77
C LYS A 349 1.92 11.21 -13.40
N ARG A 350 1.36 12.18 -12.68
CA ARG A 350 1.89 12.73 -11.42
C ARG A 350 0.81 12.81 -10.34
N GLU A 351 -0.26 12.04 -10.53
CA GLU A 351 -1.39 12.02 -9.61
C GLU A 351 -0.97 11.48 -8.24
N GLY A 352 -1.36 12.18 -7.18
CA GLY A 352 -0.94 11.88 -5.81
C GLY A 352 0.47 12.31 -5.44
N LEU A 353 1.28 12.89 -6.34
CA LEU A 353 2.59 13.45 -5.99
C LEU A 353 2.50 14.87 -5.42
N GLU A 354 1.34 15.52 -5.57
CA GLU A 354 1.01 16.84 -5.03
C GLU A 354 -0.36 16.75 -4.33
N GLY A 355 -0.70 17.75 -3.52
CA GLY A 355 -1.95 17.77 -2.76
C GLY A 355 -1.74 17.88 -1.25
N ILE A 356 -2.87 17.92 -0.53
CA ILE A 356 -2.91 17.99 0.91
C ILE A 356 -2.44 16.67 1.53
N SER A 357 -1.49 16.77 2.46
CA SER A 357 -1.00 15.60 3.22
C SER A 357 -2.05 15.10 4.21
N PRO A 358 -2.08 13.78 4.52
CA PRO A 358 -2.95 13.24 5.57
C PRO A 358 -2.73 13.91 6.93
N ARG A 359 -1.48 14.31 7.22
CA ARG A 359 -1.11 14.98 8.48
C ARG A 359 -1.79 16.33 8.66
N TYR A 360 -1.94 17.11 7.58
CA TYR A 360 -2.68 18.36 7.65
C TYR A 360 -4.15 18.12 8.03
N ILE A 361 -4.80 17.12 7.45
CA ILE A 361 -6.18 16.78 7.79
C ILE A 361 -6.31 16.34 9.25
N GLN A 362 -5.38 15.51 9.73
CA GLN A 362 -5.34 15.08 11.13
C GLN A 362 -5.14 16.23 12.11
N ASP A 363 -4.26 17.18 11.78
CA ASP A 363 -4.07 18.41 12.55
C ASP A 363 -5.38 19.19 12.66
N LYS A 364 -6.08 19.40 11.53
CA LYS A 364 -7.35 20.14 11.52
C LYS A 364 -8.46 19.43 12.27
N ILE A 365 -8.61 18.12 12.12
CA ILE A 365 -9.57 17.35 12.93
C ILE A 365 -9.23 17.45 14.42
N SER A 366 -7.95 17.36 14.78
CA SER A 366 -7.49 17.47 16.17
C SER A 366 -7.77 18.86 16.75
N ASN A 367 -7.55 19.93 15.98
CA ASN A 367 -7.89 21.28 16.39
C ASN A 367 -9.38 21.40 16.71
N VAL A 368 -10.27 20.99 15.79
CA VAL A 368 -11.72 21.05 16.03
C VAL A 368 -12.12 20.23 17.26
N LEU A 369 -11.54 19.04 17.46
CA LEU A 369 -11.81 18.22 18.64
C LEU A 369 -11.46 18.95 19.95
N VAL A 370 -10.37 19.70 19.96
CA VAL A 370 -9.87 20.41 21.16
C VAL A 370 -10.58 21.75 21.36
N THR A 371 -10.81 22.53 20.30
CA THR A 371 -11.32 23.91 20.40
C THR A 371 -12.84 24.00 20.46
N SER A 372 -13.55 23.03 19.90
CA SER A 372 -15.02 23.02 19.93
C SER A 372 -15.52 22.96 21.38
N GLU A 373 -16.59 23.68 21.71
CA GLU A 373 -17.31 23.50 22.98
C GLU A 373 -18.48 22.52 22.84
N GLU A 374 -18.82 22.15 21.60
CA GLU A 374 -19.95 21.27 21.29
C GLU A 374 -19.67 19.81 21.72
N PRO A 375 -20.72 19.05 22.09
CA PRO A 375 -20.59 17.65 22.54
C PRO A 375 -20.17 16.69 21.41
N CYS A 376 -20.30 17.12 20.15
CA CYS A 376 -19.86 16.39 18.98
C CYS A 376 -19.23 17.32 17.94
N ILE A 377 -18.40 16.75 17.07
CA ILE A 377 -17.91 17.44 15.88
C ILE A 377 -18.69 16.98 14.65
N ASN A 378 -18.92 17.89 13.71
CA ASN A 378 -19.66 17.61 12.47
C ASN A 378 -18.82 17.96 11.22
N PRO A 379 -19.26 17.55 10.02
CA PRO A 379 -18.51 17.78 8.78
C PRO A 379 -18.24 19.26 8.50
N PHE A 380 -19.18 20.17 8.81
CA PHE A 380 -18.99 21.60 8.58
C PHE A 380 -17.90 22.21 9.45
N MET A 381 -17.83 21.83 10.72
CA MET A 381 -16.78 22.32 11.62
C MET A 381 -15.39 21.96 11.08
N VAL A 382 -15.20 20.70 10.65
CA VAL A 382 -13.94 20.24 10.05
C VAL A 382 -13.68 20.93 8.72
N MET A 383 -14.67 21.02 7.83
CA MET A 383 -14.50 21.72 6.55
C MET A 383 -14.13 23.20 6.72
N ASN A 384 -14.72 23.90 7.69
CA ASN A 384 -14.39 25.30 7.96
C ASN A 384 -12.96 25.44 8.49
N GLU A 385 -12.54 24.59 9.44
CA GLU A 385 -11.16 24.58 9.93
C GLU A 385 -10.16 24.23 8.81
N LEU A 386 -10.51 23.31 7.90
CA LEU A 386 -9.71 22.99 6.71
C LEU A 386 -9.55 24.22 5.81
N GLU A 387 -10.62 24.97 5.57
CA GLU A 387 -10.66 26.17 4.74
C GLU A 387 -9.84 27.32 5.35
N GLU A 388 -10.01 27.58 6.64
CA GLU A 388 -9.28 28.62 7.37
C GLU A 388 -7.78 28.31 7.44
N GLY A 389 -7.44 27.04 7.68
CA GLY A 389 -6.06 26.58 7.73
C GLY A 389 -5.27 26.79 6.43
N LEU A 390 -5.93 26.89 5.27
CA LEU A 390 -5.27 27.15 4.00
C LEU A 390 -4.56 28.52 3.96
N LYS A 391 -5.05 29.50 4.74
CA LYS A 391 -4.44 30.85 4.80
C LYS A 391 -3.03 30.82 5.38
N HIS A 392 -2.78 29.90 6.31
CA HIS A 392 -1.53 29.78 7.06
C HIS A 392 -0.71 28.55 6.65
N HIS A 393 -1.11 27.84 5.59
CA HIS A 393 -0.43 26.63 5.16
C HIS A 393 0.93 26.94 4.51
N SER A 394 2.03 26.57 5.17
CA SER A 394 3.40 26.89 4.76
C SER A 394 3.78 26.37 3.37
N LEU A 395 3.28 25.20 2.96
CA LEU A 395 3.56 24.60 1.65
C LEU A 395 2.61 25.05 0.52
N ILE A 396 1.55 25.81 0.83
CA ILE A 396 0.57 26.29 -0.17
C ILE A 396 0.64 27.82 -0.17
N SER A 397 1.67 28.33 -0.83
CA SER A 397 1.89 29.77 -0.99
C SER A 397 1.20 30.36 -2.21
N ASP A 398 0.82 29.53 -3.18
CA ASP A 398 0.20 29.95 -4.45
C ASP A 398 -1.30 30.21 -4.27
N GLU A 399 -1.75 31.43 -4.59
CA GLU A 399 -3.14 31.84 -4.41
C GLU A 399 -4.09 31.07 -5.33
N LYS A 400 -3.67 30.76 -6.57
CA LYS A 400 -4.46 29.96 -7.50
C LYS A 400 -4.74 28.56 -6.96
N THR A 401 -3.77 27.95 -6.30
CA THR A 401 -3.93 26.64 -5.64
C THR A 401 -4.89 26.74 -4.46
N ARG A 402 -4.83 27.81 -3.67
CA ARG A 402 -5.79 28.05 -2.58
C ARG A 402 -7.21 28.22 -3.09
N GLU A 403 -7.42 29.02 -4.12
CA GLU A 403 -8.73 29.20 -4.75
C GLU A 403 -9.28 27.88 -5.29
N ARG A 404 -8.43 27.09 -5.97
CA ARG A 404 -8.79 25.73 -6.43
C ARG A 404 -9.24 24.86 -5.25
N TYR A 405 -8.48 24.83 -4.15
CA TYR A 405 -8.81 23.98 -3.01
C TYR A 405 -10.07 24.42 -2.27
N LYS A 406 -10.33 25.74 -2.21
CA LYS A 406 -11.62 26.27 -1.71
C LYS A 406 -12.78 25.84 -2.61
N ALA A 407 -12.63 25.92 -3.93
CA ALA A 407 -13.66 25.45 -4.87
C ALA A 407 -13.97 23.96 -4.70
N LEU A 408 -12.93 23.12 -4.56
CA LEU A 408 -13.10 21.69 -4.27
C LEU A 408 -13.83 21.44 -2.95
N LEU A 409 -13.61 22.28 -1.94
CA LEU A 409 -14.33 22.17 -0.67
C LEU A 409 -15.83 22.48 -0.84
N GLN A 410 -16.19 23.42 -1.72
CA GLN A 410 -17.60 23.69 -2.04
C GLN A 410 -18.26 22.49 -2.75
N GLU A 411 -17.54 21.80 -3.64
CA GLU A 411 -18.04 20.54 -4.23
C GLU A 411 -18.29 19.48 -3.16
N VAL A 412 -17.40 19.35 -2.18
CA VAL A 412 -17.57 18.42 -1.04
C VAL A 412 -18.76 18.82 -0.17
N LYS A 413 -18.96 20.11 0.10
CA LYS A 413 -20.14 20.64 0.82
C LYS A 413 -21.45 20.27 0.08
N ALA A 414 -21.45 20.36 -1.25
CA ALA A 414 -22.60 19.98 -2.07
C ALA A 414 -22.87 18.47 -2.04
N GLU A 415 -21.84 17.63 -2.12
CA GLU A 415 -21.99 16.17 -1.98
C GLU A 415 -22.52 15.77 -0.60
N TYR A 416 -22.04 16.42 0.47
CA TYR A 416 -22.57 16.21 1.81
C TYR A 416 -24.06 16.60 1.92
N ALA A 417 -24.46 17.70 1.28
CA ALA A 417 -25.85 18.12 1.24
C ALA A 417 -26.76 17.06 0.59
N GLU A 418 -26.32 16.44 -0.51
CA GLU A 418 -27.05 15.34 -1.14
C GLU A 418 -27.09 14.08 -0.27
N ILE A 419 -26.02 13.76 0.46
CA ILE A 419 -26.01 12.66 1.43
C ILE A 419 -27.08 12.91 2.50
N VAL A 420 -27.02 14.05 3.19
CA VAL A 420 -27.98 14.41 4.26
C VAL A 420 -29.41 14.40 3.74
N LYS A 421 -29.66 14.97 2.57
CA LYS A 421 -30.97 14.98 1.94
C LYS A 421 -31.53 13.56 1.77
N ASN A 422 -30.72 12.65 1.24
CA ASN A 422 -31.12 11.25 1.03
C ASN A 422 -31.35 10.51 2.35
N GLU A 423 -30.51 10.74 3.36
CA GLU A 423 -30.67 10.12 4.69
C GLU A 423 -31.94 10.58 5.39
N VAL A 424 -32.22 11.88 5.38
CA VAL A 424 -33.43 12.46 5.98
C VAL A 424 -34.68 12.00 5.23
N GLN A 425 -34.65 11.95 3.90
CA GLN A 425 -35.75 11.40 3.09
C GLN A 425 -36.06 9.95 3.47
N ARG A 426 -35.03 9.11 3.60
CA ARG A 426 -35.18 7.71 4.04
C ARG A 426 -35.70 7.60 5.46
N ALA A 427 -35.19 8.42 6.38
CA ALA A 427 -35.62 8.41 7.77
C ALA A 427 -37.11 8.80 7.90
N ILE A 428 -37.61 9.71 7.06
CA ILE A 428 -39.04 10.06 7.00
C ILE A 428 -39.85 8.92 6.38
N ALA A 429 -39.42 8.43 5.21
CA ALA A 429 -40.13 7.39 4.46
C ALA A 429 -40.13 6.00 5.15
N ALA A 430 -39.31 5.79 6.18
CA ALA A 430 -39.27 4.57 6.99
C ALA A 430 -40.52 4.36 7.89
N ASP A 431 -41.57 5.17 7.76
CA ASP A 431 -42.89 4.87 8.30
C ASP A 431 -43.54 3.73 7.49
N GLU A 432 -43.27 2.48 7.90
CA GLU A 432 -43.79 1.28 7.23
C GLU A 432 -45.32 1.24 7.17
N GLU A 433 -46.03 1.81 8.15
CA GLU A 433 -47.50 1.82 8.13
C GLU A 433 -48.02 2.78 7.06
N ALA A 434 -47.47 3.99 7.00
CA ALA A 434 -47.87 4.97 5.99
C ALA A 434 -47.50 4.49 4.58
N LEU A 435 -46.33 3.87 4.44
CA LEU A 435 -45.87 3.34 3.15
C LEU A 435 -46.72 2.14 2.70
N ASN A 436 -47.12 1.25 3.63
CA ASN A 436 -48.07 0.19 3.32
C ASN A 436 -49.44 0.73 2.90
N ARG A 437 -49.97 1.76 3.58
CA ARG A 437 -51.24 2.38 3.17
C ARG A 437 -51.15 2.97 1.76
N LEU A 438 -50.08 3.68 1.45
CA LEU A 438 -49.84 4.25 0.12
C LEU A 438 -49.70 3.16 -0.95
N PHE A 439 -48.97 2.08 -0.63
CA PHE A 439 -48.82 0.91 -1.49
C PHE A 439 -50.17 0.25 -1.83
N HIS A 440 -50.98 -0.09 -0.83
CA HIS A 440 -52.27 -0.74 -1.08
C HIS A 440 -53.20 0.16 -1.90
N ASN A 441 -53.25 1.46 -1.58
CA ASN A 441 -54.03 2.42 -2.35
C ASN A 441 -53.58 2.49 -3.81
N TYR A 442 -52.27 2.54 -4.06
CA TYR A 442 -51.72 2.50 -5.43
C TYR A 442 -52.10 1.21 -6.17
N ILE A 443 -51.94 0.06 -5.53
CA ILE A 443 -52.18 -1.25 -6.15
C ILE A 443 -53.66 -1.45 -6.47
N ASP A 444 -54.58 -1.00 -5.61
CA ASP A 444 -56.02 -1.08 -5.86
C ASP A 444 -56.42 -0.24 -7.08
N HIS A 445 -55.84 0.95 -7.22
CA HIS A 445 -56.04 1.79 -8.40
C HIS A 445 -55.41 1.22 -9.67
N VAL A 446 -54.21 0.62 -9.58
CA VAL A 446 -53.55 -0.04 -10.72
C VAL A 446 -54.34 -1.26 -11.19
N LYS A 447 -54.82 -2.11 -10.27
CA LYS A 447 -55.69 -3.26 -10.58
C LYS A 447 -56.95 -2.81 -11.31
N ALA A 448 -57.66 -1.83 -10.76
CA ALA A 448 -58.86 -1.28 -11.37
C ALA A 448 -58.59 -0.69 -12.76
N TYR A 449 -57.46 0.01 -12.94
CA TYR A 449 -57.06 0.58 -14.22
C TYR A 449 -56.80 -0.49 -15.30
N VAL A 450 -56.02 -1.52 -14.97
CA VAL A 450 -55.63 -2.55 -15.95
C VAL A 450 -56.77 -3.51 -16.26
N LEU A 451 -57.62 -3.84 -15.28
CA LEU A 451 -58.75 -4.77 -15.44
C LEU A 451 -60.04 -4.07 -15.93
N GLY A 452 -60.07 -2.74 -15.99
CA GLY A 452 -61.29 -1.98 -16.32
C GLY A 452 -62.35 -2.03 -15.22
N GLU A 453 -61.94 -2.31 -13.99
CA GLU A 453 -62.82 -2.37 -12.81
C GLU A 453 -62.92 -0.99 -12.14
N LYS A 454 -63.80 -0.88 -11.13
CA LYS A 454 -63.98 0.33 -10.33
C LYS A 454 -63.43 0.12 -8.92
N VAL A 455 -62.83 1.15 -8.34
CA VAL A 455 -62.36 1.14 -6.95
C VAL A 455 -63.50 1.56 -6.02
N LYS A 456 -63.66 0.88 -4.88
CA LYS A 456 -64.68 1.24 -3.90
C LYS A 456 -64.21 2.44 -3.09
N ASN A 457 -64.97 3.53 -3.09
CA ASN A 457 -64.65 4.69 -2.27
C ASN A 457 -64.80 4.34 -0.77
N PRO A 458 -63.76 4.56 0.06
CA PRO A 458 -63.81 4.24 1.50
C PRO A 458 -64.90 4.99 2.29
N TYR A 459 -65.30 6.19 1.85
CA TYR A 459 -66.23 7.07 2.55
C TYR A 459 -67.68 6.91 2.08
N THR A 460 -67.90 6.74 0.77
CA THR A 460 -69.25 6.64 0.19
C THR A 460 -69.66 5.20 -0.10
N GLY A 461 -68.71 4.26 -0.15
CA GLY A 461 -68.93 2.88 -0.57
C GLY A 461 -69.28 2.71 -2.05
N ALA A 462 -69.38 3.81 -2.81
CA ALA A 462 -69.75 3.81 -4.21
C ALA A 462 -68.56 3.36 -5.10
N PRO A 463 -68.82 2.66 -6.21
CA PRO A 463 -67.78 2.29 -7.16
C PRO A 463 -67.38 3.50 -8.02
N GLU A 464 -66.12 3.90 -7.94
CA GLU A 464 -65.52 5.04 -8.63
C GLU A 464 -64.47 4.59 -9.66
N PRO A 465 -64.24 5.38 -10.73
CA PRO A 465 -63.15 5.10 -11.67
C PRO A 465 -61.78 5.19 -10.96
N PRO A 466 -60.75 4.45 -11.43
CA PRO A 466 -59.41 4.51 -10.87
C PRO A 466 -58.83 5.92 -10.93
N ASN A 467 -58.18 6.36 -9.86
CA ASN A 467 -57.61 7.69 -9.74
C ASN A 467 -56.24 7.76 -10.44
N GLU A 468 -56.26 8.11 -11.73
CA GLU A 468 -55.03 8.26 -12.50
C GLU A 468 -54.10 9.35 -11.95
N ARG A 469 -54.63 10.42 -11.34
CA ARG A 469 -53.80 11.49 -10.77
C ARG A 469 -52.95 10.97 -9.61
N LEU A 470 -53.55 10.13 -8.74
CA LEU A 470 -52.81 9.48 -7.65
C LEU A 470 -51.71 8.57 -8.21
N MET A 471 -52.04 7.70 -9.17
CA MET A 471 -51.06 6.78 -9.75
C MET A 471 -49.90 7.53 -10.41
N ARG A 472 -50.21 8.57 -11.20
CA ARG A 472 -49.20 9.43 -11.82
C ARG A 472 -48.30 10.14 -10.79
N SER A 473 -48.87 10.60 -9.68
CA SER A 473 -48.10 11.27 -8.63
C SER A 473 -47.02 10.40 -7.97
N ILE A 474 -47.14 9.06 -8.08
CA ILE A 474 -46.13 8.08 -7.65
C ILE A 474 -45.21 7.74 -8.83
N GLU A 475 -45.77 7.40 -9.99
CA GLU A 475 -45.03 6.97 -11.19
C GLU A 475 -44.02 8.03 -11.68
N GLU A 476 -44.34 9.31 -11.56
CA GLU A 476 -43.47 10.42 -11.97
C GLU A 476 -42.23 10.57 -11.09
N ARG A 477 -42.26 10.08 -9.84
CA ARG A 477 -41.13 10.17 -8.91
C ARG A 477 -39.94 9.30 -9.30
N ILE A 478 -40.18 8.33 -10.17
CA ILE A 478 -39.15 7.49 -10.80
C ILE A 478 -39.11 7.73 -12.31
N GLU A 479 -39.51 8.94 -12.74
CA GLU A 479 -39.38 9.45 -14.11
C GLU A 479 -40.09 8.59 -15.16
N ILE A 480 -41.22 7.95 -14.83
CA ILE A 480 -42.05 7.26 -15.84
C ILE A 480 -42.77 8.31 -16.70
N PRO A 481 -42.43 8.45 -17.99
CA PRO A 481 -43.12 9.38 -18.86
C PRO A 481 -44.56 8.93 -19.10
N GLU A 482 -45.45 9.87 -19.41
CA GLU A 482 -46.87 9.61 -19.68
C GLU A 482 -47.07 8.50 -20.72
N SER A 483 -46.23 8.47 -21.76
CA SER A 483 -46.27 7.47 -22.83
C SER A 483 -45.98 6.04 -22.38
N ARG A 484 -45.36 5.84 -21.21
CA ARG A 484 -45.00 4.52 -20.65
C ARG A 484 -45.80 4.16 -19.39
N LYS A 485 -46.83 4.94 -19.04
CA LYS A 485 -47.63 4.66 -17.83
C LYS A 485 -48.34 3.29 -17.92
N ASP A 486 -48.89 2.97 -19.08
CA ASP A 486 -49.64 1.73 -19.29
C ASP A 486 -48.74 0.50 -19.21
N ASP A 487 -47.54 0.58 -19.79
CA ASP A 487 -46.54 -0.48 -19.74
C ASP A 487 -46.10 -0.75 -18.30
N PHE A 488 -45.81 0.32 -17.54
CA PHE A 488 -45.41 0.20 -16.14
C PHE A 488 -46.53 -0.42 -15.27
N ARG A 489 -47.78 0.01 -15.45
CA ARG A 489 -48.93 -0.55 -14.72
C ARG A 489 -49.16 -2.02 -15.04
N ARG A 490 -49.02 -2.42 -16.32
CA ARG A 490 -49.08 -3.83 -16.73
C ARG A 490 -47.93 -4.64 -16.15
N GLU A 491 -46.72 -4.09 -16.12
CA GLU A 491 -45.55 -4.71 -15.49
C GLU A 491 -45.83 -5.04 -14.02
N ILE A 492 -46.35 -4.06 -13.25
CA ILE A 492 -46.74 -4.28 -11.84
C ILE A 492 -47.83 -5.35 -11.71
N MET A 493 -48.86 -5.33 -12.57
CA MET A 493 -49.90 -6.37 -12.56
C MET A 493 -49.36 -7.77 -12.88
N ASN A 494 -48.39 -7.87 -13.78
CA ASN A 494 -47.73 -9.13 -14.10
C ASN A 494 -46.94 -9.66 -12.90
N TYR A 495 -46.23 -8.80 -12.16
CA TYR A 495 -45.55 -9.18 -10.92
C TYR A 495 -46.54 -9.71 -9.87
N ILE A 496 -47.67 -9.02 -9.68
CA ILE A 496 -48.73 -9.45 -8.76
C ILE A 496 -49.25 -10.83 -9.17
N GLY A 497 -49.54 -11.03 -10.46
CA GLY A 497 -50.04 -12.30 -10.99
C GLY A 497 -49.04 -13.45 -10.83
N ALA A 498 -47.75 -13.21 -11.13
CA ALA A 498 -46.70 -14.21 -10.99
C ALA A 498 -46.55 -14.70 -9.54
N LEU A 499 -46.49 -13.78 -8.57
CA LEU A 499 -46.40 -14.15 -7.16
C LEU A 499 -47.66 -14.82 -6.63
N ALA A 500 -48.84 -14.42 -7.10
CA ALA A 500 -50.10 -15.05 -6.72
C ALA A 500 -50.18 -16.52 -7.16
N LEU A 501 -49.62 -16.86 -8.34
CA LEU A 501 -49.49 -18.25 -8.81
C LEU A 501 -48.58 -19.10 -7.91
N GLU A 502 -47.59 -18.48 -7.27
CA GLU A 502 -46.71 -19.10 -6.29
C GLU A 502 -47.30 -19.11 -4.85
N GLY A 503 -48.54 -18.64 -4.67
CA GLY A 503 -49.18 -18.53 -3.36
C GLY A 503 -48.60 -17.44 -2.45
N ARG A 504 -47.84 -16.48 -3.02
CA ARG A 504 -47.22 -15.37 -2.29
C ARG A 504 -47.99 -14.07 -2.52
N GLN A 505 -48.03 -13.22 -1.50
CA GLN A 505 -48.57 -11.86 -1.64
C GLN A 505 -47.49 -10.90 -2.14
N PHE A 506 -47.85 -10.06 -3.11
CA PHE A 506 -47.00 -8.97 -3.57
C PHE A 506 -46.99 -7.84 -2.54
N THR A 507 -45.80 -7.42 -2.14
CA THR A 507 -45.55 -6.32 -1.21
C THR A 507 -44.72 -5.24 -1.89
N TYR A 508 -44.68 -4.04 -1.31
CA TYR A 508 -43.79 -2.98 -1.81
C TYR A 508 -42.31 -3.38 -1.80
N LYS A 509 -41.91 -4.38 -1.01
CA LYS A 509 -40.52 -4.86 -0.92
C LYS A 509 -40.12 -5.74 -2.12
N ASP A 510 -41.08 -6.27 -2.87
CA ASP A 510 -40.83 -7.18 -3.99
C ASP A 510 -40.43 -6.46 -5.30
N ASN A 511 -40.59 -5.13 -5.37
CA ASN A 511 -40.18 -4.33 -6.52
C ASN A 511 -39.45 -3.05 -6.08
N GLU A 512 -38.14 -2.98 -6.36
CA GLU A 512 -37.29 -1.87 -5.91
C GLU A 512 -37.65 -0.53 -6.56
N ARG A 513 -38.10 -0.53 -7.83
CA ARG A 513 -38.54 0.70 -8.52
C ARG A 513 -39.82 1.24 -7.88
N LEU A 514 -40.81 0.40 -7.65
CA LEU A 514 -42.06 0.77 -6.99
C LEU A 514 -41.82 1.23 -5.55
N ARG A 515 -40.99 0.49 -4.80
CA ARG A 515 -40.58 0.89 -3.45
C ARG A 515 -40.03 2.31 -3.43
N ARG A 516 -39.08 2.61 -4.31
CA ARG A 516 -38.46 3.93 -4.40
C ARG A 516 -39.47 5.02 -4.77
N ALA A 517 -40.39 4.73 -5.69
CA ALA A 517 -41.45 5.67 -6.06
C ALA A 517 -42.36 6.01 -4.87
N LEU A 518 -42.74 4.99 -4.08
CA LEU A 518 -43.56 5.14 -2.88
C LEU A 518 -42.83 5.88 -1.77
N GLU A 519 -41.54 5.59 -1.53
CA GLU A 519 -40.72 6.30 -0.54
C GLU A 519 -40.61 7.80 -0.89
N LEU A 520 -40.37 8.14 -2.16
CA LEU A 520 -40.30 9.52 -2.64
C LEU A 520 -41.66 10.24 -2.51
N LYS A 521 -42.75 9.59 -2.90
CA LYS A 521 -44.09 10.16 -2.77
C LYS A 521 -44.48 10.36 -1.30
N LEU A 522 -44.22 9.39 -0.44
CA LEU A 522 -44.51 9.49 1.00
C LEU A 522 -43.73 10.65 1.63
N PHE A 523 -42.46 10.82 1.26
CA PHE A 523 -41.68 11.97 1.68
C PHE A 523 -42.33 13.29 1.24
N ASP A 524 -42.73 13.42 -0.02
CA ASP A 524 -43.37 14.64 -0.53
C ASP A 524 -44.71 14.95 0.17
N ASP A 525 -45.47 13.92 0.55
CA ASP A 525 -46.73 14.10 1.29
C ASP A 525 -46.49 14.50 2.76
N GLN A 526 -45.38 14.04 3.35
CA GLN A 526 -45.05 14.28 4.75
C GLN A 526 -44.16 15.51 4.99
N LYS A 527 -43.40 15.99 4.00
CA LYS A 527 -42.43 17.09 4.20
C LYS A 527 -43.07 18.37 4.76
N ASP A 528 -44.29 18.69 4.31
CA ASP A 528 -45.03 19.87 4.75
C ASP A 528 -45.72 19.65 6.11
N THR A 529 -46.11 18.40 6.38
CA THR A 529 -46.74 17.98 7.64
C THR A 529 -45.75 17.94 8.79
N ILE A 530 -44.52 17.47 8.54
CA ILE A 530 -43.43 17.48 9.51
C ILE A 530 -42.97 18.92 9.78
N ARG A 531 -43.44 19.89 8.98
CA ARG A 531 -43.07 21.32 9.06
C ARG A 531 -41.60 21.45 9.36
N LEU A 532 -40.75 20.85 8.53
CA LEU A 532 -39.29 20.98 8.69
C LEU A 532 -38.88 22.47 8.74
N SER A 533 -39.65 23.35 8.10
CA SER A 533 -39.54 24.81 8.20
C SER A 533 -39.79 25.38 9.61
N ALA A 534 -40.58 24.72 10.46
CA ALA A 534 -40.85 25.15 11.84
C ALA A 534 -39.64 24.96 12.77
N LEU A 535 -38.71 24.04 12.45
CA LEU A 535 -37.41 23.96 13.13
C LEU A 535 -36.61 25.27 12.99
N VAL A 536 -36.84 26.03 11.91
CA VAL A 536 -36.19 27.33 11.67
C VAL A 536 -36.91 28.47 12.38
N SER A 537 -38.23 28.36 12.63
CA SER A 537 -39.03 29.41 13.29
C SER A 537 -39.20 29.25 14.81
N GLY A 538 -38.64 28.20 15.41
CA GLY A 538 -38.44 28.04 16.85
C GLY A 538 -39.65 27.65 17.70
N VAL A 539 -40.87 27.68 17.15
CA VAL A 539 -42.09 27.24 17.84
C VAL A 539 -42.65 26.01 17.15
N VAL A 540 -42.55 24.87 17.82
CA VAL A 540 -43.03 23.57 17.34
C VAL A 540 -44.11 23.07 18.31
N ASP A 541 -45.26 22.66 17.79
CA ASP A 541 -46.31 22.07 18.61
C ASP A 541 -45.92 20.65 19.10
N PRO A 542 -46.51 20.16 20.21
CA PRO A 542 -46.14 18.86 20.78
C PRO A 542 -46.27 17.67 19.82
N GLU A 543 -47.22 17.71 18.88
CA GLU A 543 -47.44 16.63 17.91
C GLU A 543 -46.35 16.62 16.83
N THR A 544 -45.97 17.79 16.32
CA THR A 544 -44.86 17.95 15.37
C THR A 544 -43.53 17.57 16.04
N GLN A 545 -43.33 17.92 17.31
CA GLN A 545 -42.12 17.54 18.05
C GLN A 545 -41.99 16.01 18.16
N ALA A 546 -43.08 15.30 18.48
CA ALA A 546 -43.07 13.84 18.55
C ALA A 546 -42.70 13.20 17.20
N LYS A 547 -43.16 13.78 16.07
CA LYS A 547 -42.79 13.31 14.71
C LYS A 547 -41.31 13.55 14.42
N ILE A 548 -40.77 14.71 14.80
CA ILE A 548 -39.34 15.03 14.67
C ILE A 548 -38.50 14.06 15.48
N ASP A 549 -38.89 13.74 16.72
CA ASP A 549 -38.15 12.83 17.59
C ASP A 549 -38.11 11.40 17.02
N VAL A 550 -39.17 10.94 16.36
CA VAL A 550 -39.19 9.65 15.63
C VAL A 550 -38.16 9.66 14.49
N VAL A 551 -38.07 10.75 13.73
CA VAL A 551 -37.07 10.87 12.64
C VAL A 551 -35.65 10.93 13.22
N LYS A 552 -35.42 11.69 14.30
CA LYS A 552 -34.12 11.71 15.01
C LYS A 552 -33.71 10.32 15.49
N ALA A 553 -34.63 9.59 16.12
CA ALA A 553 -34.37 8.23 16.59
C ALA A 553 -33.94 7.29 15.43
N ARG A 554 -34.53 7.45 14.24
CA ARG A 554 -34.14 6.71 13.04
C ARG A 554 -32.75 7.13 12.54
N LEU A 555 -32.44 8.43 12.49
CA LEU A 555 -31.10 8.91 12.13
C LEU A 555 -30.02 8.37 13.09
N ILE A 556 -30.30 8.37 14.39
CA ILE A 556 -29.38 7.82 15.40
C ILE A 556 -29.17 6.32 15.19
N ARG A 557 -30.26 5.55 15.03
CA ARG A 557 -30.22 4.10 14.89
C ARG A 557 -29.58 3.63 13.58
N ASP A 558 -29.98 4.24 12.47
CA ASP A 558 -29.69 3.73 11.12
C ASP A 558 -28.41 4.34 10.53
N HIS A 559 -28.03 5.55 10.97
CA HIS A 559 -26.89 6.30 10.42
C HIS A 559 -25.80 6.63 11.45
N GLY A 560 -26.05 6.40 12.74
CA GLY A 560 -25.04 6.54 13.80
C GLY A 560 -24.82 7.97 14.30
N TYR A 561 -25.77 8.88 14.05
CA TYR A 561 -25.76 10.21 14.68
C TYR A 561 -25.99 10.11 16.20
N CYS A 562 -25.59 11.14 16.96
CA CYS A 562 -26.03 11.36 18.34
C CYS A 562 -27.18 12.39 18.38
N GLU A 563 -27.83 12.55 19.54
CA GLU A 563 -28.95 13.49 19.72
C GLU A 563 -28.66 14.92 19.23
N HIS A 564 -27.46 15.42 19.53
CA HIS A 564 -27.07 16.77 19.16
C HIS A 564 -26.87 16.89 17.64
N CYS A 565 -26.06 16.02 17.01
CA CYS A 565 -25.84 16.12 15.58
C CYS A 565 -27.05 15.71 14.74
N ALA A 566 -27.92 14.81 15.22
CA ALA A 566 -29.19 14.49 14.56
C ALA A 566 -30.09 15.73 14.46
N SER A 567 -30.12 16.56 15.51
CA SER A 567 -30.85 17.83 15.52
C SER A 567 -30.29 18.80 14.47
N GLY A 568 -28.97 19.03 14.48
CA GLY A 568 -28.32 19.92 13.50
C GLY A 568 -28.45 19.44 12.05
N VAL A 569 -28.47 18.12 11.82
CA VAL A 569 -28.68 17.54 10.48
C VAL A 569 -30.10 17.80 9.98
N LEU A 570 -31.11 17.68 10.84
CA LEU A 570 -32.49 17.99 10.48
C LEU A 570 -32.69 19.49 10.18
N GLU A 571 -32.09 20.37 10.98
CA GLU A 571 -32.09 21.82 10.72
C GLU A 571 -31.42 22.15 9.39
N PHE A 572 -30.27 21.53 9.12
CA PHE A 572 -29.58 21.71 7.86
C PHE A 572 -30.40 21.18 6.67
N ALA A 573 -30.99 19.99 6.79
CA ALA A 573 -31.86 19.41 5.77
C ALA A 573 -33.08 20.30 5.50
N ALA A 574 -33.73 20.81 6.56
CA ALA A 574 -34.83 21.77 6.44
C ALA A 574 -34.42 23.00 5.61
N SER A 575 -33.21 23.52 5.83
CA SER A 575 -32.70 24.65 5.07
C SER A 575 -32.47 24.33 3.57
N ILE A 576 -32.09 23.09 3.24
CA ILE A 576 -31.92 22.63 1.86
C ILE A 576 -33.29 22.57 1.18
N PHE A 577 -34.27 21.92 1.82
CA PHE A 577 -35.61 21.76 1.25
C PHE A 577 -36.31 23.10 1.05
N ALA A 578 -36.19 24.04 2.01
CA ALA A 578 -36.77 25.38 1.89
C ALA A 578 -36.16 26.20 0.74
N ARG A 579 -34.91 25.94 0.34
CA ARG A 579 -34.25 26.61 -0.80
C ARG A 579 -34.64 26.01 -2.15
N GLY A 580 -34.93 24.72 -2.21
CA GLY A 580 -35.34 24.04 -3.45
C GLY A 580 -36.78 24.32 -3.89
N GLU A 581 -37.59 24.95 -3.02
CA GLU A 581 -38.97 25.38 -3.32
C GLU A 581 -39.06 26.79 -3.95
N ARG A 582 -37.93 27.52 -4.00
CA ARG A 582 -37.79 28.80 -4.72
C ARG A 582 -37.10 28.55 -6.05
#